data_AF-A0A519WA57-F1
#
_entry.id   AF-A0A519WA57-F1
#
_cell.length_a   1.000
_cell.length_b   1.000
_cell.length_c   1.000
_cell.angle_alpha   90.00
_cell.angle_beta   90.00
_cell.angle_gamma   90.00
#
_symmetry.space_group_name_H-M   'P 1'
#
loop_
_entity.id
_entity.type
_entity.pdbx_description
1 polymer ?
#
loop_
_entity_poly.entity_id
_entity_poly.type
_entity_poly.pdbx_seq_one_letter_code
_entity_poly.pdbx_strand_id
1 'polypeptide(L)'
;MKRIYFNIALGVWLGMVGLSGCKKILEEEPRSLFTPDYFKTVTGVNGGLTAMYGHLRNMYGQAYYYNSLITGTDEATWGKDADGNFKDMDCSGVGSILSTSYPSSVLWTEAFPNINTASGVIENAT
;
A
#
# COMPACT_ATOMS: atom_id res chain seq x y z
N MET A 1 52.93 -33.62 25.52
CA MET A 1 51.68 -32.97 26.01
C MET A 1 51.59 -31.49 25.63
N LYS A 2 52.54 -30.60 25.99
CA LYS A 2 52.48 -29.15 25.67
C LYS A 2 52.28 -28.82 24.18
N ARG A 3 52.92 -29.57 23.28
CA ARG A 3 52.83 -29.38 21.81
C ARG A 3 51.45 -29.76 21.24
N ILE A 4 50.74 -30.69 21.87
CA ILE A 4 49.39 -31.12 21.46
C ILE A 4 48.37 -30.05 21.87
N TYR A 5 48.46 -29.54 23.10
CA TYR A 5 47.61 -28.43 23.56
C TYR A 5 47.82 -27.15 22.73
N PHE A 6 49.05 -26.88 22.30
CA PHE A 6 49.35 -25.76 21.41
C PHE A 6 48.67 -25.92 20.03
N ASN A 7 48.74 -27.10 19.42
CA ASN A 7 48.09 -27.36 18.13
C ASN A 7 46.56 -27.32 18.21
N ILE A 8 45.96 -27.79 19.31
CA ILE A 8 44.53 -27.69 19.56
C ILE A 8 44.12 -26.22 19.74
N ALA A 9 44.87 -25.45 20.53
CA ALA A 9 44.62 -24.02 20.70
C ALA A 9 44.72 -23.26 19.36
N LEU A 10 45.71 -23.59 18.53
CA LEU A 10 45.88 -22.99 17.20
C LEU A 10 44.71 -23.31 16.26
N GLY A 11 44.25 -24.57 16.25
CA GLY A 11 43.12 -25.00 15.43
C GLY A 11 41.79 -24.37 15.85
N VAL A 12 41.58 -24.22 17.16
CA VAL A 12 40.40 -23.53 17.73
C VAL A 12 40.43 -22.04 17.40
N TRP A 13 41.61 -21.41 17.44
CA TRP A 13 41.78 -20.00 17.05
C TRP A 13 41.50 -19.78 15.56
N LEU A 14 42.03 -20.66 14.68
CA LEU A 14 41.76 -20.62 13.23
C LEU A 14 40.27 -20.80 12.91
N GLY A 15 39.59 -21.71 13.62
CA GLY A 15 38.15 -21.95 13.47
C GLY A 15 37.30 -20.75 13.88
N MET A 16 37.67 -20.04 14.95
CA MET A 16 36.99 -18.82 15.38
C MET A 16 37.17 -17.66 14.39
N VAL A 17 38.36 -17.51 13.78
CA VAL A 17 38.58 -16.48 12.75
C VAL A 17 37.79 -16.79 11.48
N GLY A 18 37.72 -18.06 11.06
CA GLY A 18 36.99 -18.48 9.85
C GLY A 18 35.48 -18.24 9.90
N LEU A 19 34.85 -18.34 11.08
CA LEU A 19 33.40 -18.10 11.25
C LEU A 19 33.04 -16.61 11.37
N SER A 20 34.02 -15.72 11.61
CA SER A 20 33.78 -14.28 11.77
C SER A 20 33.77 -13.47 10.46
N GLY A 21 34.11 -14.11 9.32
CA GLY A 21 34.29 -13.45 8.02
C GLY A 21 33.02 -13.26 7.18
N CYS A 22 31.99 -14.10 7.34
CA CYS A 22 30.76 -14.01 6.55
C CYS A 22 29.70 -13.13 7.23
N LYS A 23 29.94 -11.81 7.30
CA LYS A 23 28.94 -10.85 7.80
C LYS A 23 27.84 -10.49 6.78
N LYS A 24 28.07 -10.76 5.49
CA LYS A 24 27.18 -10.37 4.38
C LYS A 24 26.61 -11.59 3.68
N ILE A 25 25.85 -12.42 4.38
CA ILE A 25 25.38 -13.67 3.76
C ILE A 25 24.29 -13.45 2.71
N LEU A 26 23.52 -12.34 2.77
CA LEU A 26 22.71 -11.82 1.66
C LEU A 26 22.38 -10.33 1.89
N GLU A 27 22.96 -9.42 1.10
CA GLU A 27 22.44 -8.06 0.90
C GLU A 27 21.63 -8.08 -0.41
N GLU A 28 20.29 -8.09 -0.32
CA GLU A 28 19.42 -8.06 -1.50
C GLU A 28 19.19 -6.62 -1.96
N GLU A 29 19.44 -6.36 -3.24
CA GLU A 29 19.06 -5.12 -3.90
C GLU A 29 17.80 -5.36 -4.73
N PRO A 30 16.61 -4.95 -4.27
CA PRO A 30 15.39 -5.05 -5.07
C PRO A 30 15.51 -4.15 -6.31
N ARG A 31 15.57 -4.76 -7.49
CA ARG A 31 15.66 -4.05 -8.79
C ARG A 31 14.31 -3.94 -9.52
N SER A 32 13.36 -4.80 -9.19
CA SER A 32 12.07 -4.92 -9.88
C SER A 32 10.93 -4.13 -9.21
N LEU A 33 11.15 -3.65 -8.00
CA LEU A 33 10.13 -2.98 -7.18
C LEU A 33 10.72 -1.69 -6.61
N PHE A 34 9.89 -0.66 -6.51
CA PHE A 34 10.27 0.57 -5.81
C PHE A 34 10.23 0.31 -4.29
N THR A 35 11.31 0.70 -3.61
CA THR A 35 11.37 0.75 -2.14
C THR A 35 11.07 2.17 -1.67
N PRO A 36 10.81 2.37 -0.36
CA PRO A 36 10.65 3.72 0.21
C PRO A 36 11.82 4.67 -0.09
N ASP A 37 13.03 4.12 -0.31
CA ASP A 37 14.21 4.92 -0.70
C ASP A 37 14.02 5.69 -2.01
N TYR A 38 13.13 5.23 -2.90
CA TYR A 38 12.84 5.95 -4.14
C TYR A 38 12.32 7.38 -3.87
N PHE A 39 11.54 7.57 -2.79
CA PHE A 39 11.02 8.88 -2.39
C PHE A 39 12.10 9.85 -1.90
N LYS A 40 13.34 9.41 -1.64
CA LYS A 40 14.48 10.29 -1.36
C LYS A 40 14.99 11.00 -2.62
N THR A 41 14.50 10.62 -3.80
CA THR A 41 14.87 11.26 -5.07
C THR A 41 13.80 12.25 -5.52
N VAL A 42 14.22 13.33 -6.20
CA VAL A 42 13.28 14.32 -6.78
C VAL A 42 12.25 13.65 -7.71
N THR A 43 12.70 12.69 -8.51
CA THR A 43 11.82 11.92 -9.40
C THR A 43 10.81 11.07 -8.62
N GLY A 44 11.22 10.47 -7.50
CA GLY A 44 10.33 9.70 -6.64
C GLY A 44 9.27 10.55 -5.96
N VAL A 45 9.64 11.72 -5.41
CA VAL A 45 8.68 12.67 -4.84
C VAL A 45 7.67 13.12 -5.90
N ASN A 46 8.15 13.57 -7.08
CA ASN A 46 7.28 14.00 -8.17
C ASN A 46 6.39 12.87 -8.69
N GLY A 47 6.92 11.65 -8.77
CA GLY A 47 6.16 10.45 -9.14
C GLY A 47 5.06 10.14 -8.12
N GLY A 48 5.36 10.21 -6.83
CA GLY A 48 4.39 10.05 -5.74
C GLY A 48 3.26 11.08 -5.82
N LEU A 49 3.60 12.37 -5.95
CA LEU A 49 2.61 13.44 -6.12
C LEU A 49 1.74 13.22 -7.37
N THR A 50 2.36 12.91 -8.50
CA THR A 50 1.65 12.67 -9.76
C THR A 50 0.69 11.49 -9.62
N ALA A 51 1.13 10.40 -9.01
CA ALA A 51 0.30 9.24 -8.74
C ALA A 51 -0.88 9.60 -7.82
N MET A 52 -0.65 10.36 -6.75
CA MET A 52 -1.71 10.79 -5.83
C MET A 52 -2.78 11.64 -6.51
N TYR A 53 -2.38 12.64 -7.30
CA TYR A 53 -3.33 13.46 -8.06
C TYR A 53 -4.06 12.67 -9.15
N GLY A 54 -3.37 11.74 -9.82
CA GLY A 54 -3.99 10.84 -10.79
C GLY A 54 -5.00 9.88 -10.13
N HIS A 55 -4.71 9.44 -8.91
CA HIS A 55 -5.55 8.52 -8.14
C HIS A 55 -6.90 9.15 -7.75
N LEU A 56 -6.97 10.47 -7.59
CA LEU A 56 -8.23 11.18 -7.31
C LEU A 56 -9.35 10.85 -8.30
N ARG A 57 -9.03 10.47 -9.55
CA ARG A 57 -10.02 10.05 -10.55
C ARG A 57 -10.80 8.80 -10.14
N ASN A 58 -10.19 7.91 -9.35
CA ASN A 58 -10.82 6.66 -8.95
C ASN A 58 -11.91 6.89 -7.89
N MET A 59 -11.88 8.04 -7.22
CA MET A 59 -12.92 8.46 -6.28
C MET A 59 -13.87 9.46 -6.95
N TYR A 60 -13.36 10.59 -7.45
CA TYR A 60 -14.20 11.67 -7.99
C TYR A 60 -14.70 11.44 -9.42
N GLY A 61 -14.12 10.49 -10.15
CA GLY A 61 -14.61 10.06 -11.47
C GLY A 61 -15.50 8.82 -11.41
N GLN A 62 -15.75 8.29 -10.22
CA GLN A 62 -16.45 7.02 -10.05
C GLN A 62 -17.93 7.26 -9.76
N ALA A 63 -18.78 6.94 -10.74
CA ALA A 63 -20.21 7.24 -10.70
C ALA A 63 -20.95 6.57 -9.53
N TYR A 64 -20.55 5.37 -9.11
CA TYR A 64 -21.21 4.67 -8.01
C TYR A 64 -20.85 5.28 -6.66
N TYR A 65 -19.59 5.68 -6.46
CA TYR A 65 -19.22 6.43 -5.26
C TYR A 65 -19.98 7.77 -5.22
N TYR A 66 -20.02 8.51 -6.33
CA TYR A 66 -20.79 9.75 -6.41
C TYR A 66 -22.28 9.54 -6.09
N ASN A 67 -22.87 8.48 -6.65
CA ASN A 67 -24.23 8.05 -6.33
C ASN A 67 -24.45 7.86 -4.82
N SER A 68 -23.53 7.17 -4.14
CA SER A 68 -23.62 6.92 -2.70
C SER A 68 -23.62 8.18 -1.82
N LEU A 69 -23.24 9.34 -2.38
CA LEU A 69 -23.20 10.62 -1.68
C LEU A 69 -24.42 11.51 -1.95
N ILE A 70 -25.28 11.16 -2.91
CA ILE A 70 -26.33 12.06 -3.42
C ILE A 70 -27.70 11.40 -3.44
N THR A 71 -27.81 10.15 -3.92
CA THR A 71 -29.10 9.44 -3.88
C THR A 71 -29.47 9.10 -2.44
N GLY A 72 -30.76 8.96 -2.18
CA GLY A 72 -31.29 8.85 -0.82
C GLY A 72 -31.58 10.19 -0.16
N THR A 73 -31.42 11.28 -0.91
CA THR A 73 -31.97 12.60 -0.61
C THR A 73 -33.21 12.87 -1.46
N ASP A 74 -33.86 14.01 -1.27
CA ASP A 74 -34.96 14.49 -2.12
C ASP A 74 -34.50 15.14 -3.44
N GLU A 75 -33.18 15.23 -3.68
CA GLU A 75 -32.61 15.86 -4.89
C GLU A 75 -32.48 14.90 -6.07
N ALA A 76 -32.21 13.61 -5.82
CA ALA A 76 -31.98 12.61 -6.87
C ALA A 76 -32.42 11.21 -6.43
N THR A 77 -32.90 10.42 -7.40
CA THR A 77 -33.31 9.03 -7.20
C THR A 77 -32.83 8.12 -8.33
N TRP A 78 -33.01 6.81 -8.17
CA TRP A 78 -32.67 5.78 -9.15
C TRP A 78 -33.46 5.90 -10.46
N GLY A 79 -32.81 5.57 -11.58
CA GLY A 79 -33.46 5.52 -12.90
C GLY A 79 -34.11 4.17 -13.21
N LYS A 80 -34.98 4.11 -14.22
CA LYS A 80 -35.75 2.91 -14.64
C LYS A 80 -34.95 1.60 -14.59
N ASP A 81 -33.72 1.60 -15.14
CA ASP A 81 -32.89 0.40 -15.32
C ASP A 81 -31.80 0.25 -14.24
N ALA A 82 -31.94 0.94 -13.10
CA ALA A 82 -31.00 0.86 -12.00
C ALA A 82 -30.90 -0.54 -11.38
N ASP A 83 -29.68 -0.93 -11.03
CA ASP A 83 -29.36 -2.12 -10.26
C ASP A 83 -29.08 -1.78 -8.79
N GLY A 84 -28.52 -2.72 -8.02
CA GLY A 84 -28.16 -2.51 -6.62
C GLY A 84 -27.14 -1.39 -6.39
N ASN A 85 -26.29 -1.05 -7.36
CA ASN A 85 -25.31 0.03 -7.19
C ASN A 85 -25.97 1.40 -7.04
N PHE A 86 -27.19 1.54 -7.55
CA PHE A 86 -27.99 2.76 -7.44
C PHE A 86 -29.15 2.61 -6.46
N LYS A 87 -29.90 1.50 -6.53
CA LYS A 87 -31.07 1.25 -5.67
C LYS A 87 -30.73 1.09 -4.20
N ASP A 88 -29.58 0.51 -3.86
CA ASP A 88 -29.22 0.30 -2.45
C ASP A 88 -28.96 1.62 -1.73
N MET A 89 -28.41 2.61 -2.44
CA MET A 89 -28.07 3.93 -1.88
C MET A 89 -29.28 4.89 -1.88
N ASP A 90 -30.38 4.53 -2.54
CA ASP A 90 -31.56 5.39 -2.66
C ASP A 90 -32.43 5.47 -1.39
N CYS A 91 -32.25 4.54 -0.44
CA CYS A 91 -32.92 4.56 0.87
C CYS A 91 -34.46 4.65 0.87
N SER A 92 -35.14 4.56 -0.28
CA SER A 92 -36.61 4.60 -0.41
C SER A 92 -37.29 3.25 -0.18
N GLY A 93 -36.53 2.22 0.19
CA GLY A 93 -36.99 0.85 0.38
C GLY A 93 -36.91 -0.04 -0.87
N VAL A 94 -36.33 0.45 -1.96
CA VAL A 94 -36.13 -0.31 -3.21
C VAL A 94 -34.86 -1.17 -3.24
N GLY A 95 -33.99 -1.02 -2.24
CA GLY A 95 -32.71 -1.71 -2.12
C GLY A 95 -32.27 -1.80 -0.66
N SER A 96 -31.07 -2.32 -0.41
CA SER A 96 -30.53 -2.46 0.95
C SER A 96 -29.02 -2.31 0.98
N ILE A 97 -28.52 -1.43 1.86
CA ILE A 97 -27.09 -1.28 2.08
C ILE A 97 -26.59 -2.45 2.92
N LEU A 98 -25.70 -3.24 2.34
CA LEU A 98 -25.08 -4.41 2.95
C LEU A 98 -23.59 -4.15 3.20
N SER A 99 -22.97 -4.97 4.04
CA SER A 99 -21.50 -4.95 4.23
C SER A 99 -20.71 -5.28 2.96
N THR A 100 -21.38 -5.86 1.96
CA THR A 100 -20.83 -6.20 0.65
C THR A 100 -21.24 -5.21 -0.45
N SER A 101 -21.93 -4.12 -0.12
CA SER A 101 -22.33 -3.13 -1.12
C SER A 101 -21.09 -2.47 -1.75
N TYR A 102 -20.99 -2.54 -3.07
CA TYR A 102 -19.85 -2.02 -3.80
C TYR A 102 -19.65 -0.50 -3.67
N PRO A 103 -20.67 0.36 -3.81
CA PRO A 103 -20.48 1.82 -3.79
C PRO A 103 -19.84 2.36 -2.50
N SER A 104 -20.24 1.82 -1.33
CA SER A 104 -19.70 2.22 -0.03
C SER A 104 -18.27 1.74 0.19
N SER A 105 -17.85 0.66 -0.47
CA SER A 105 -16.48 0.14 -0.39
C SER A 105 -15.44 1.00 -1.12
N VAL A 106 -15.87 1.81 -2.10
CA VAL A 106 -14.97 2.60 -2.96
C VAL A 106 -14.16 3.60 -2.14
N LEU A 107 -14.79 4.32 -1.20
CA LEU A 107 -14.08 5.30 -0.37
C LEU A 107 -12.91 4.65 0.37
N TRP A 108 -13.15 3.51 1.02
CA TRP A 108 -12.10 2.83 1.77
C TRP A 108 -11.00 2.31 0.84
N THR A 109 -11.39 1.67 -0.27
CA THR A 109 -10.47 1.02 -1.19
C THR A 109 -9.56 2.01 -1.91
N GLU A 110 -10.03 3.22 -2.21
CA GLU A 110 -9.23 4.23 -2.90
C GLU A 110 -8.52 5.18 -1.90
N ALA A 111 -9.19 5.62 -0.83
CA ALA A 111 -8.59 6.62 0.07
C ALA A 111 -7.37 6.07 0.84
N PHE A 112 -7.45 4.86 1.40
CA PHE A 112 -6.38 4.35 2.27
C PHE A 112 -5.07 4.05 1.54
N PRO A 113 -5.05 3.42 0.34
CA PRO A 113 -3.82 3.28 -0.44
C PRO A 113 -3.22 4.64 -0.82
N ASN A 114 -4.06 5.63 -1.13
CA ASN A 114 -3.58 6.96 -1.47
C ASN A 114 -3.02 7.71 -0.24
N ILE A 115 -3.64 7.55 0.92
CA ILE A 115 -3.11 8.03 2.22
C ILE A 115 -1.76 7.38 2.51
N ASN A 116 -1.63 6.07 2.32
CA ASN A 116 -0.36 5.37 2.53
C ASN A 116 0.74 5.89 1.60
N THR A 117 0.40 6.20 0.35
CA THR A 117 1.33 6.81 -0.61
C THR A 117 1.75 8.21 -0.13
N ALA A 118 0.80 9.03 0.32
CA ALA A 118 1.07 10.35 0.87
C ALA A 118 1.99 10.27 2.09
N SER A 119 1.69 9.39 3.04
CA SER A 119 2.52 9.13 4.22
C SER A 119 3.93 8.69 3.83
N GLY A 120 4.05 7.80 2.84
CA GLY A 120 5.34 7.36 2.33
C GLY A 120 6.19 8.51 1.76
N VAL A 121 5.59 9.41 1.00
CA VAL A 121 6.28 10.61 0.50
C VAL A 121 6.67 11.53 1.66
N ILE A 122 5.75 11.84 2.57
CA ILE A 122 5.98 12.75 3.70
C ILE A 122 7.11 12.24 4.61
N GLU A 123 7.15 10.94 4.87
CA GLU A 123 8.12 10.33 5.77
C GLU A 123 9.52 10.20 5.14
N ASN A 124 9.60 9.91 3.83
CA ASN A 124 10.86 9.52 3.19
C ASN A 124 11.48 10.62 2.30
N ALA A 125 10.77 11.70 1.98
CA ALA A 125 11.29 12.81 1.16
C ALA A 125 12.21 13.74 1.98
N THR A 126 13.39 13.24 2.33
CA THR A 126 14.44 13.94 3.11
C THR A 126 15.73 14.08 2.36
#